data_AF-A0A2E3DYD7-F1
#
_entry.id   AF-A0A2E3DYD7-F1
#
_cell.length_a   1.000
_cell.length_b   1.000
_cell.length_c   1.000
_cell.angle_alpha   90.00
_cell.angle_beta   90.00
_cell.angle_gamma   90.00
#
_symmetry.space_group_name_H-M   'P 1'
#
loop_
_entity.id
_entity.type
_entity.pdbx_description
1 polymer ?
#
loop_
_entity_poly.entity_id
_entity_poly.type
_entity_poly.pdbx_seq_one_letter_code
_entity_poly.pdbx_strand_id
1 'polypeptide(L)'
;MQAKRILNEPIIANESFPDLGGNINGPSIIEVPEWISNPLAKYYLYFAHHNGEYIRLAYSDFIEGPWKIYESGTLQIENSLFFGHIASPDVHIDNENK
;
A
#
# COMPACT_ATOMS: atom_id res chain seq x y z
N MET A 1 9.96 24.72 -0.92
CA MET A 1 8.86 23.83 -1.35
C MET A 1 7.87 23.73 -0.19
N GLN A 2 6.57 23.92 -0.44
CA GLN A 2 5.53 23.81 0.59
C GLN A 2 4.58 22.67 0.20
N ALA A 3 4.37 21.71 1.09
CA ALA A 3 3.35 20.68 0.92
C ALA A 3 1.98 21.22 1.37
N LYS A 4 0.92 20.88 0.64
CA LYS A 4 -0.47 21.16 1.01
C LYS A 4 -1.18 19.82 1.26
N ARG A 5 -1.96 19.75 2.34
CA ARG A 5 -2.82 18.59 2.61
C ARG A 5 -3.94 18.57 1.57
N ILE A 6 -4.23 17.38 1.03
CA ILE A 6 -5.38 17.13 0.16
C ILE A 6 -6.63 16.72 0.95
N LEU A 7 -6.43 16.13 2.13
CA LEU A 7 -7.48 15.66 3.03
C LEU A 7 -7.24 16.19 4.46
N ASN A 8 -8.34 16.32 5.21
CA ASN A 8 -8.33 16.63 6.65
C ASN A 8 -8.39 15.38 7.54
N GLU A 9 -8.24 14.20 6.92
CA GLU A 9 -8.34 12.88 7.55
C GLU A 9 -7.26 11.93 6.99
N PRO A 10 -7.00 10.78 7.65
CA PRO A 10 -6.11 9.76 7.11
C PRO A 10 -6.62 9.20 5.77
N ILE A 11 -5.71 8.90 4.85
CA ILE A 11 -6.02 8.26 3.55
C ILE A 11 -6.62 6.85 3.77
N ILE A 12 -6.11 6.13 4.78
CA ILE A 12 -6.68 4.87 5.28
C ILE A 12 -6.79 5.00 6.81
N ALA A 13 -7.98 4.71 7.33
CA ALA A 13 -8.29 4.79 8.75
C ALA A 13 -8.57 3.37 9.30
N ASN A 14 -8.09 3.07 10.52
CA ASN A 14 -8.29 1.75 11.15
C ASN A 14 -9.79 1.45 11.37
N GLU A 15 -10.60 2.48 11.60
CA GLU A 15 -12.04 2.39 11.81
C GLU A 15 -12.76 1.82 10.58
N SER A 16 -12.26 2.13 9.38
CA SER A 16 -12.80 1.61 8.12
C SER A 16 -12.35 0.17 7.83
N PHE A 17 -11.27 -0.28 8.47
CA PHE A 17 -10.66 -1.59 8.22
C PHE A 17 -10.17 -2.22 9.54
N PRO A 18 -11.10 -2.67 10.40
CA PRO A 18 -10.76 -3.20 11.73
C PRO A 18 -9.82 -4.42 11.65
N ASP A 19 -9.91 -5.20 10.58
CA ASP A 19 -9.09 -6.39 10.35
C ASP A 19 -7.61 -6.05 10.07
N LEU A 20 -7.26 -4.77 9.91
CA LEU A 20 -5.88 -4.33 9.78
C LEU A 20 -5.11 -4.39 11.11
N GLY A 21 -5.76 -4.69 12.24
CA GLY A 21 -5.07 -4.89 13.52
C GLY A 21 -4.54 -3.60 14.14
N GLY A 22 -5.11 -2.46 13.78
CA GLY A 22 -4.86 -1.18 14.45
C GLY A 22 -3.52 -0.49 14.12
N ASN A 23 -2.70 -1.06 13.23
CA ASN A 23 -1.38 -0.53 12.91
C ASN A 23 -1.19 -0.43 11.40
N ILE A 24 -1.16 0.80 10.91
CA ILE A 24 -0.93 1.18 9.50
C ILE A 24 0.37 1.98 9.48
N ASN A 25 1.41 1.44 8.84
CA ASN A 25 2.75 2.01 8.88
C ASN A 25 3.48 1.93 7.53
N GLY A 26 4.39 2.90 7.34
CA GLY A 26 5.28 3.02 6.18
C GLY A 26 4.56 2.96 4.84
N PRO A 27 3.63 3.89 4.55
CA PRO A 27 2.94 3.91 3.27
C PRO A 27 3.88 4.32 2.13
N SER A 28 3.80 3.62 1.00
CA SER A 28 4.39 4.00 -0.28
C SER A 28 3.33 3.90 -1.37
N ILE A 29 3.13 4.98 -2.13
CA ILE A 29 2.06 5.12 -3.11
C ILE A 29 2.63 5.30 -4.50
N ILE A 30 2.03 4.62 -5.47
CA ILE A 30 2.36 4.75 -6.88
C ILE A 30 1.11 4.97 -7.72
N GLU A 31 1.26 5.72 -8.81
CA GLU A 31 0.35 5.60 -9.97
C GLU A 31 0.76 4.34 -10.73
N VAL A 32 -0.20 3.47 -11.03
CA VAL A 32 0.09 2.19 -11.66
C VAL A 32 0.64 2.43 -13.07
N PRO A 33 1.80 1.85 -13.42
CA PRO A 33 2.38 2.08 -14.74
C PRO A 33 1.52 1.54 -15.88
N GLU A 34 1.53 2.23 -17.03
CA GLU A 34 0.73 1.86 -18.21
C GLU A 34 1.03 0.46 -18.76
N TRP A 35 2.22 -0.09 -18.47
CA TRP A 35 2.64 -1.42 -18.92
C TRP A 35 2.08 -2.57 -18.07
N ILE A 36 1.42 -2.28 -16.94
CA ILE A 36 0.72 -3.29 -16.15
C ILE A 36 -0.60 -3.65 -16.82
N SER A 37 -0.74 -4.90 -17.28
CA SER A 37 -1.99 -5.41 -17.82
C SER A 37 -3.02 -5.68 -16.70
N ASN A 38 -4.27 -5.25 -16.90
CA ASN A 38 -5.39 -5.47 -15.97
C ASN A 38 -5.13 -4.95 -14.54
N PRO A 39 -4.83 -3.65 -14.36
CA PRO A 39 -4.63 -3.09 -13.03
C PRO A 39 -5.93 -3.14 -12.20
N LEU A 40 -5.81 -3.25 -10.88
CA LEU A 40 -6.96 -3.21 -9.95
C LEU A 40 -7.61 -1.83 -9.91
N ALA A 41 -6.81 -0.77 -10.08
CA ALA A 41 -7.20 0.64 -10.17
C ALA A 41 -6.01 1.51 -10.61
N LYS A 42 -6.22 2.84 -10.71
CA LYS A 42 -5.17 3.81 -11.07
C LYS A 42 -4.02 3.94 -10.06
N TYR A 43 -4.26 3.83 -8.76
CA TYR A 43 -3.25 4.01 -7.72
C TYR A 43 -3.16 2.80 -6.80
N TYR A 44 -1.94 2.43 -6.46
CA TYR A 44 -1.62 1.40 -5.47
C TYR A 44 -0.91 2.03 -4.27
N LEU A 45 -1.45 1.77 -3.08
CA LEU A 45 -0.91 2.19 -1.80
C LEU A 45 -0.45 0.93 -1.04
N TYR A 46 0.87 0.77 -0.96
CA TYR A 46 1.51 -0.29 -0.18
C TYR A 46 1.76 0.20 1.23
N PHE A 47 1.50 -0.64 2.23
CA PHE A 47 1.71 -0.32 3.63
C PHE A 47 1.86 -1.62 4.42
N ALA A 48 2.14 -1.53 5.73
CA ALA A 48 2.27 -2.72 6.56
C ALA A 48 1.76 -2.49 7.98
N HIS A 49 1.57 -3.60 8.69
CA HIS A 49 1.54 -3.63 10.15
C HIS A 49 3.00 -3.78 10.63
N HIS A 50 3.43 -3.02 11.65
CA HIS A 50 4.83 -3.03 12.12
C HIS A 50 5.32 -4.43 12.52
N ASN A 51 4.44 -5.23 13.13
CA ASN A 51 4.68 -6.64 13.47
C ASN A 51 3.96 -7.62 12.53
N GLY A 52 3.66 -7.20 11.29
CA GLY A 52 2.94 -8.01 10.32
C GLY A 52 3.83 -8.99 9.57
N GLU A 53 3.22 -10.05 9.05
CA GLU A 53 3.90 -11.09 8.27
C GLU A 53 3.78 -10.87 6.76
N TYR A 54 3.19 -9.76 6.31
CA TYR A 54 3.05 -9.46 4.90
C TYR A 54 2.90 -7.96 4.62
N ILE A 55 3.27 -7.56 3.40
CA ILE A 55 3.00 -6.23 2.87
C ILE A 55 1.57 -6.16 2.35
N ARG A 56 0.84 -5.14 2.79
CA ARG A 56 -0.55 -4.89 2.41
C ARG A 56 -0.62 -4.00 1.19
N LEU A 57 -1.72 -4.12 0.46
CA LEU A 57 -2.04 -3.30 -0.69
C LEU A 57 -3.46 -2.76 -0.56
N ALA A 58 -3.60 -1.46 -0.75
CA ALA A 58 -4.86 -0.82 -1.05
C ALA A 58 -4.81 -0.24 -2.47
N TYR A 59 -5.97 -0.17 -3.13
CA TYR A 59 -6.07 0.37 -4.48
C TYR A 59 -7.27 1.32 -4.60
N SER A 60 -7.13 2.36 -5.43
CA SER A 60 -8.18 3.32 -5.75
C SER A 60 -7.93 3.98 -7.10
N ASP A 61 -9.00 4.42 -7.76
CA ASP A 61 -8.91 5.23 -8.98
C ASP A 61 -8.61 6.71 -8.68
N PHE A 62 -8.74 7.12 -7.41
CA PHE A 62 -8.58 8.50 -6.95
C PHE A 62 -7.57 8.57 -5.79
N ILE A 63 -6.72 9.58 -5.78
CA ILE A 63 -5.65 9.71 -4.78
C ILE A 63 -6.22 9.95 -3.37
N GLU A 64 -7.37 10.61 -3.29
CA GLU A 64 -8.14 10.84 -2.07
C GLU A 64 -8.90 9.59 -1.58
N GLY A 65 -8.99 8.54 -2.40
CA GLY A 65 -9.86 7.40 -2.16
C GLY A 65 -11.28 7.58 -2.73
N PRO A 66 -12.25 6.73 -2.34
CA PRO A 66 -12.13 5.68 -1.33
C PRO A 66 -11.16 4.57 -1.73
N TRP A 67 -10.47 4.02 -0.75
CA TRP A 67 -9.52 2.94 -0.93
C TRP A 67 -10.17 1.58 -0.67
N LYS A 68 -9.82 0.58 -1.47
CA LYS A 68 -10.20 -0.83 -1.25
C LYS A 68 -8.97 -1.62 -0.83
N ILE A 69 -9.10 -2.52 0.14
CA ILE A 69 -8.02 -3.41 0.55
C ILE A 69 -7.99 -4.63 -0.37
N TYR A 70 -6.79 -5.00 -0.82
CA TYR A 70 -6.54 -6.28 -1.44
C TYR A 70 -6.32 -7.32 -0.34
N GLU A 71 -7.34 -8.15 -0.08
CA GLU A 71 -7.43 -9.01 1.12
C GLU A 71 -6.24 -9.95 1.29
N SER A 72 -5.73 -10.55 0.21
CA SER A 72 -4.60 -11.47 0.27
C SER A 72 -3.26 -10.80 0.60
N GLY A 73 -3.17 -9.47 0.56
CA GLY A 73 -1.89 -8.76 0.64
C GLY A 73 -0.99 -9.08 -0.55
N THR A 74 0.31 -8.81 -0.42
CA THR A 74 1.29 -8.94 -1.50
C THR A 74 2.47 -9.82 -1.08
N LEU A 75 3.62 -9.23 -0.74
CA LEU A 75 4.81 -9.97 -0.31
C LEU A 75 4.59 -10.55 1.08
N GLN A 76 4.46 -11.87 1.15
CA GLN A 76 4.45 -12.63 2.41
C GLN A 76 5.87 -12.85 2.92
N ILE A 77 6.07 -12.84 4.24
CA ILE A 77 7.38 -13.05 4.86
C ILE A 77 7.94 -14.45 4.52
N GLU A 78 7.08 -15.46 4.40
CA GLU A 78 7.45 -16.82 3.99
C GLU A 78 8.03 -16.90 2.57
N ASN A 79 7.74 -15.90 1.72
CA ASN A 79 8.32 -15.77 0.38
C ASN A 79 9.61 -14.95 0.37
N SER A 80 10.19 -14.68 1.54
CA SER A 80 11.42 -13.91 1.72
C SER A 80 12.47 -14.70 2.50
N LEU A 81 13.64 -14.09 2.70
CA LEU A 81 14.71 -14.63 3.56
C LEU A 81 14.66 -14.07 4.99
N PHE A 82 13.63 -13.29 5.33
CA PHE A 82 13.49 -12.62 6.63
C PHE A 82 12.65 -13.45 7.60
N PHE A 83 12.79 -13.17 8.90
CA PHE A 83 12.06 -13.83 9.98
C PHE A 83 11.44 -12.79 10.91
N GLY A 84 10.30 -13.12 11.52
CA GLY A 84 9.64 -12.30 12.53
C GLY A 84 8.59 -11.34 11.97
N HIS A 85 8.99 -10.36 11.15
CA HIS A 85 8.05 -9.44 10.51
C HIS A 85 8.62 -8.81 9.23
N ILE A 86 7.74 -8.30 8.38
CA ILE A 86 8.08 -7.47 7.22
C ILE A 86 7.22 -6.21 7.24
N ALA A 87 7.86 -5.04 7.08
CA ALA A 87 7.20 -3.75 7.24
C ALA A 87 7.88 -2.63 6.43
N SER A 88 7.23 -1.46 6.40
CA SER A 88 7.73 -0.22 5.80
C SER A 88 8.18 -0.36 4.34
N PRO A 89 7.27 -0.81 3.44
CA PRO A 89 7.59 -0.92 2.02
C PRO A 89 7.94 0.45 1.42
N ASP A 90 8.86 0.43 0.45
CA ASP A 90 9.09 1.55 -0.46
C ASP A 90 9.11 1.02 -1.89
N VAL A 91 8.25 1.56 -2.75
CA VAL A 91 8.01 1.03 -4.10
C VAL A 91 8.56 2.00 -5.13
N HIS A 92 9.43 1.47 -5.98
CA HIS A 92 10.09 2.21 -7.05
C HIS A 92 9.64 1.64 -8.40
N ILE A 93 9.20 2.51 -9.31
CA ILE A 93 8.85 2.12 -10.67
C ILE A 93 10.11 2.20 -11.53
N ASP A 94 10.54 1.06 -12.06
CA ASP A 94 11.57 0.99 -13.08
C ASP A 94 10.93 0.84 -14.46
N ASN A 95 10.78 1.96 -15.19
CA ASN A 95 10.23 1.96 -16.54
C ASN A 95 11.25 1.50 -17.60
N GLU A 96 12.54 1.45 -17.28
CA GLU A 96 13.59 1.04 -18.22
C GLU A 96 13.64 -0.48 -18.37
N ASN A 97 13.34 -1.22 -17.30
CA ASN A 97 13.40 -2.69 -17.25
C ASN A 97 12.03 -3.38 -17.14
N LYS A 98 10.99 -2.78 -17.73
CA LYS A 98 9.60 -3.31 -17.74
C LYS A 98 9.44 -4.69 -18.37
#